data_AF-A0A7S2XQV4-F1
#
_entry.id   AF-A0A7S2XQV4-F1
#
_cell.length_a   1.000
_cell.length_b   1.000
_cell.length_c   1.000
_cell.angle_alpha   90.00
_cell.angle_beta   90.00
_cell.angle_gamma   90.00
#
_symmetry.space_group_name_H-M   'P 1'
#
loop_
_entity.id
_entity.type
_entity.pdbx_description
1 polymer ?
#
loop_
_entity_poly.entity_id
_entity_poly.type
_entity_poly.pdbx_seq_one_letter_code
_entity_poly.pdbx_strand_id
1 'polypeptide(L)'
;EELGHDPPLVSPASTGSGDMPAGTVDERRYLTMPNFVSVSKEICGFPTFFNAPLYARILDRWNTENSHDNTNMDVVTFGMLEWYWKREMEPYDEPERFFRLLKQPDTDHIGRDDFLPYIKELLNDHPGLEFLSNHAEFQEKYAVTVVTRIFY
;
A
#
# COMPACT_ATOMS: atom_id res chain seq x y z
N GLU A 1 -4.25 -70.38 6.59
CA GLU A 1 -4.11 -68.94 6.33
C GLU A 1 -5.42 -68.26 6.66
N GLU A 2 -5.48 -67.51 7.76
CA GLU A 2 -6.50 -66.50 8.09
C GLU A 2 -5.96 -65.60 9.23
N LEU A 3 -6.02 -64.29 8.98
CA LEU A 3 -6.27 -63.13 9.88
C LEU A 3 -5.50 -62.96 11.21
N GLY A 4 -5.09 -61.70 11.45
CA GLY A 4 -4.11 -61.29 12.46
C GLY A 4 -4.65 -60.86 13.83
N HIS A 5 -3.73 -60.42 14.71
CA HIS A 5 -3.95 -59.59 15.91
C HIS A 5 -2.61 -59.01 16.45
N ASP A 6 -2.61 -57.71 16.75
CA ASP A 6 -1.56 -56.82 17.35
C ASP A 6 -1.19 -57.21 18.82
N PRO A 7 -0.08 -56.74 19.48
CA PRO A 7 0.12 -55.34 19.99
C PRO A 7 1.63 -54.95 20.20
N PRO A 8 2.08 -53.83 20.88
CA PRO A 8 1.38 -52.92 21.79
C PRO A 8 1.70 -51.40 21.74
N LEU A 9 1.10 -50.71 22.71
CA LEU A 9 0.90 -49.29 23.01
C LEU A 9 2.11 -48.50 23.60
N VAL A 10 2.16 -47.19 23.25
CA VAL A 10 2.51 -45.96 24.04
C VAL A 10 4.00 -45.57 24.33
N SER A 11 4.39 -44.43 23.69
CA SER A 11 5.11 -43.17 24.09
C SER A 11 6.25 -43.12 25.14
N PRO A 12 7.01 -42.00 25.35
CA PRO A 12 7.36 -40.80 24.54
C PRO A 12 8.89 -40.46 24.54
N ALA A 13 9.27 -39.34 23.88
CA ALA A 13 10.52 -38.57 24.02
C ALA A 13 11.81 -39.24 23.47
N SER A 14 12.77 -38.58 22.83
CA SER A 14 13.06 -37.20 22.50
C SER A 14 14.34 -37.26 21.65
N THR A 15 14.47 -36.40 20.64
CA THR A 15 15.70 -35.77 20.11
C THR A 15 15.66 -35.69 18.60
N GLY A 16 15.54 -34.47 18.12
CA GLY A 16 15.50 -34.10 16.72
C GLY A 16 15.34 -32.60 16.68
N SER A 17 16.42 -31.89 16.98
CA SER A 17 16.65 -30.50 16.62
C SER A 17 16.48 -30.37 15.10
N GLY A 18 15.23 -30.22 14.67
CA GLY A 18 14.86 -29.91 13.30
C GLY A 18 14.73 -28.41 13.19
N ASP A 19 15.62 -27.80 12.43
CA ASP A 19 15.40 -26.49 11.83
C ASP A 19 13.97 -26.45 11.26
N MET A 20 13.19 -25.49 11.73
CA MET A 20 11.88 -25.18 11.17
C MET A 20 12.07 -24.81 9.70
N PRO A 21 11.34 -25.41 8.75
CA PRO A 21 11.39 -24.95 7.37
C PRO A 21 10.73 -23.56 7.33
N ALA A 22 11.56 -22.52 7.21
CA ALA A 22 11.14 -21.20 6.80
C ALA A 22 10.69 -21.25 5.33
N GLY A 23 9.40 -21.46 5.12
CA GLY A 23 8.74 -21.40 3.82
C GLY A 23 7.28 -21.81 3.99
N THR A 24 6.27 -21.07 3.56
CA THR A 24 6.19 -19.91 2.68
C THR A 24 4.88 -19.22 3.02
N VAL A 25 4.92 -18.11 3.76
CA VAL A 25 3.77 -17.19 3.76
C VAL A 25 3.80 -16.57 2.38
N ASP A 26 2.77 -16.83 1.59
CA ASP A 26 2.66 -16.55 0.16
C ASP A 26 3.13 -15.12 -0.21
N GLU A 27 4.44 -14.94 -0.46
CA GLU A 27 5.04 -13.67 -0.91
C GLU A 27 4.43 -13.19 -2.23
N ARG A 28 3.73 -14.07 -2.95
CA ARG A 28 3.01 -13.72 -4.18
C ARG A 28 1.65 -13.07 -3.91
N ARG A 29 1.18 -13.02 -2.65
CA ARG A 29 -0.06 -12.31 -2.29
C ARG A 29 0.19 -10.89 -1.81
N TYR A 30 1.33 -10.60 -1.20
CA TYR A 30 1.62 -9.30 -0.61
C TYR A 30 2.52 -8.45 -1.51
N LEU A 31 2.15 -7.18 -1.71
CA LEU A 31 2.96 -6.20 -2.40
C LEU A 31 3.75 -5.41 -1.36
N THR A 32 5.05 -5.67 -1.26
CA THR A 32 5.95 -4.83 -0.46
C THR A 32 6.13 -3.47 -1.13
N MET A 33 6.43 -2.43 -0.34
CA MET A 33 6.63 -1.07 -0.86
C MET A 33 7.65 -0.98 -2.02
N PRO A 34 8.80 -1.70 -2.00
CA PRO A 34 9.73 -1.70 -3.13
C PRO A 34 9.14 -2.27 -4.42
N ASN A 35 8.34 -3.35 -4.32
CA ASN A 35 7.68 -3.97 -5.47
C ASN A 35 6.54 -3.09 -6.00
N PHE A 36 5.93 -2.28 -5.14
CA PHE A 36 4.85 -1.36 -5.49
C PHE A 36 5.31 -0.19 -6.37
N VAL A 37 6.61 0.14 -6.38
CA VAL A 37 7.15 1.20 -7.24
C VAL A 37 6.86 0.94 -8.73
N SER A 38 7.07 -0.30 -9.19
CA SER A 38 6.78 -0.68 -10.58
C SER A 38 5.29 -0.58 -10.89
N VAL A 39 4.42 -0.91 -9.93
CA VAL A 39 2.96 -0.74 -10.09
C VAL A 39 2.62 0.73 -10.29
N SER A 40 3.09 1.61 -9.40
CA SER A 40 2.80 3.04 -9.45
C SER A 40 3.24 3.67 -10.77
N LYS A 41 4.42 3.31 -11.27
CA LYS A 41 5.01 3.90 -12.49
C LYS A 41 4.50 3.27 -13.78
N GLU A 42 4.55 1.95 -13.86
CA GLU A 42 4.39 1.22 -15.13
C GLU A 42 2.92 0.84 -15.38
N ILE A 43 2.16 0.59 -14.32
CA ILE A 43 0.74 0.20 -14.42
C ILE A 43 -0.14 1.44 -14.28
N CYS A 44 0.06 2.24 -13.24
CA CYS A 44 -0.79 3.40 -12.97
C CYS A 44 -0.35 4.66 -13.74
N GLY A 45 0.89 4.71 -14.24
CA GLY A 45 1.41 5.87 -14.97
C GLY A 45 1.73 7.08 -14.09
N PHE A 46 1.81 6.91 -12.76
CA PHE A 46 2.08 7.99 -11.83
C PHE A 46 3.57 8.18 -11.54
N PRO A 47 4.03 9.40 -11.23
CA PRO A 47 5.38 9.64 -10.74
C PRO A 47 5.71 8.86 -9.46
N THR A 48 6.99 8.62 -9.20
CA THR A 48 7.42 7.81 -8.04
C THR A 48 7.01 8.37 -6.68
N PHE A 49 6.92 9.68 -6.53
CA PHE A 49 6.50 10.31 -5.27
C PHE A 49 5.00 10.07 -4.96
N PHE A 50 4.22 9.53 -5.90
CA PHE A 50 2.87 9.04 -5.65
C PHE A 50 2.84 7.63 -5.05
N ASN A 51 3.96 6.93 -4.97
CA ASN A 51 4.01 5.53 -4.57
C ASN A 51 3.50 5.31 -3.14
N ALA A 52 4.07 6.01 -2.16
CA ALA A 52 3.65 5.87 -0.76
C ALA A 52 2.20 6.36 -0.51
N PRO A 53 1.76 7.51 -1.06
CA PRO A 53 0.38 7.96 -0.90
C PRO A 53 -0.63 7.03 -1.59
N LEU A 54 -0.33 6.51 -2.78
CA LEU A 54 -1.18 5.52 -3.46
C LEU A 54 -1.29 4.24 -2.64
N TYR A 55 -0.17 3.73 -2.11
CA TYR A 55 -0.15 2.55 -1.26
C TYR A 55 -1.03 2.75 0.00
N ALA A 56 -0.83 3.87 0.70
CA ALA A 56 -1.62 4.23 1.87
C ALA A 56 -3.12 4.37 1.54
N ARG A 57 -3.44 4.93 0.36
CA ARG A 57 -4.81 5.10 -0.09
C ARG A 57 -5.52 3.79 -0.39
N ILE A 58 -4.85 2.82 -1.02
CA ILE A 58 -5.41 1.48 -1.24
C ILE A 58 -5.74 0.82 0.11
N LEU A 59 -4.82 0.94 1.07
CA LEU A 59 -4.98 0.38 2.41
C LEU A 59 -6.16 1.01 3.17
N ASP A 60 -6.21 2.34 3.22
CA ASP A 60 -7.27 3.12 3.87
C ASP A 60 -8.65 2.79 3.29
N ARG A 61 -8.76 2.75 1.96
CA ARG A 61 -10.00 2.39 1.26
C ARG A 61 -10.45 0.98 1.56
N TRP A 62 -9.53 0.02 1.49
CA TRP A 62 -9.84 -1.36 1.78
C TRP A 62 -10.32 -1.54 3.22
N ASN A 63 -9.60 -0.96 4.18
CA ASN A 63 -9.94 -1.07 5.61
C ASN A 63 -11.27 -0.38 5.93
N THR A 64 -11.55 0.78 5.31
CA THR A 64 -12.82 1.49 5.49
C THR A 64 -14.01 0.68 4.97
N GLU A 65 -13.88 0.06 3.79
CA GLU A 65 -14.97 -0.73 3.20
C GLU A 65 -15.15 -2.11 3.85
N ASN A 66 -14.07 -2.71 4.33
CA ASN A 66 -14.10 -4.04 4.98
C ASN A 66 -14.04 -3.95 6.52
N SER A 67 -14.38 -2.79 7.10
CA SER A 67 -14.34 -2.55 8.55
C SER A 67 -15.20 -3.53 9.38
N HIS A 68 -16.08 -4.29 8.73
CA HIS A 68 -16.99 -5.24 9.37
C HIS A 68 -16.30 -6.55 9.77
N ASP A 69 -15.16 -6.89 9.15
CA ASP A 69 -14.47 -8.16 9.35
C ASP A 69 -13.47 -8.14 10.54
N ASN A 70 -13.39 -7.03 11.30
CA ASN A 70 -12.41 -6.82 12.40
C ASN A 70 -10.94 -7.11 11.99
N THR A 71 -10.63 -7.12 10.70
CA THR A 71 -9.30 -7.37 10.14
C THR A 71 -8.82 -6.12 9.42
N ASN A 72 -8.16 -5.23 10.17
CA ASN A 72 -7.40 -4.15 9.54
C ASN A 72 -6.15 -4.74 8.89
N MET A 73 -5.94 -4.41 7.62
CA MET A 73 -4.74 -4.75 6.88
C MET A 73 -3.70 -3.65 7.08
N ASP A 74 -2.44 -4.05 7.24
CA ASP A 74 -1.29 -3.13 7.28
C ASP A 74 -0.43 -3.19 6.00
N VAL A 75 -0.72 -4.17 5.13
CA VAL A 75 0.04 -4.42 3.90
C VAL A 75 -0.91 -4.58 2.72
N VAL A 76 -0.59 -3.92 1.60
CA VAL A 76 -1.36 -4.05 0.37
C VAL A 76 -1.10 -5.42 -0.26
N THR A 77 -2.17 -6.12 -0.61
CA THR A 77 -2.10 -7.39 -1.36
C THR A 77 -2.37 -7.17 -2.84
N PHE A 78 -1.99 -8.14 -3.69
CA PHE A 78 -2.37 -8.10 -5.10
C PHE A 78 -3.89 -8.07 -5.30
N GLY A 79 -4.64 -8.76 -4.46
CA GLY A 79 -6.11 -8.72 -4.49
C GLY A 79 -6.67 -7.33 -4.18
N MET A 80 -6.08 -6.63 -3.20
CA MET A 80 -6.45 -5.24 -2.88
C MET A 80 -6.12 -4.28 -4.02
N LEU A 81 -4.97 -4.46 -4.66
CA LEU A 81 -4.58 -3.67 -5.83
C LEU A 81 -5.54 -3.92 -7.00
N GLU A 82 -5.84 -5.17 -7.33
CA GLU A 82 -6.78 -5.53 -8.40
C GLU A 82 -8.17 -4.95 -8.13
N TRP A 83 -8.64 -5.06 -6.89
CA TRP A 83 -9.90 -4.47 -6.45
C TRP A 83 -9.92 -2.95 -6.64
N TYR A 84 -8.89 -2.26 -6.18
CA TYR A 84 -8.77 -0.81 -6.32
C TYR A 84 -8.68 -0.42 -7.80
N TRP A 85 -7.89 -1.15 -8.59
CA TRP A 85 -7.71 -0.90 -10.02
C TRP A 85 -9.03 -0.98 -10.79
N LYS A 86 -9.78 -2.07 -10.63
CA LYS A 86 -11.07 -2.30 -11.30
C LYS A 86 -12.09 -1.20 -10.99
N ARG A 87 -12.00 -0.60 -9.80
CA ARG A 87 -12.97 0.37 -9.32
C ARG A 87 -12.59 1.82 -9.61
N GLU A 88 -11.34 2.20 -9.39
CA GLU A 88 -10.90 3.61 -9.41
C GLU A 88 -9.99 3.95 -10.59
N MET A 89 -9.48 2.94 -11.32
CA MET A 89 -8.49 3.17 -12.40
C MET A 89 -8.96 2.68 -13.77
N GLU A 90 -9.29 1.40 -13.91
CA GLU A 90 -9.65 0.75 -15.18
C GLU A 90 -10.77 1.47 -15.96
N PRO A 91 -11.88 1.92 -15.32
CA PRO A 91 -13.00 2.50 -16.05
C PRO A 91 -12.74 3.91 -16.60
N TYR A 92 -11.64 4.55 -16.18
CA TYR A 92 -11.42 5.98 -16.33
C TYR A 92 -10.18 6.28 -17.17
N ASP A 93 -10.14 7.48 -17.75
CA ASP A 93 -8.98 8.00 -18.48
C ASP A 93 -7.94 8.62 -17.53
N GLU A 94 -6.78 9.01 -18.08
CA GLU A 94 -5.65 9.49 -17.28
C GLU A 94 -5.99 10.70 -16.37
N PRO A 95 -6.69 11.75 -16.85
CA PRO A 95 -7.09 12.86 -15.99
C PRO A 95 -8.05 12.43 -14.86
N GLU A 96 -9.04 11.59 -15.15
CA GLU A 96 -10.00 11.13 -14.15
C GLU A 96 -9.37 10.17 -13.13
N ARG A 97 -8.40 9.35 -13.55
CA ARG A 97 -7.59 8.53 -12.63
C ARG A 97 -6.81 9.39 -11.64
N PHE A 98 -6.16 10.45 -12.13
CA PHE A 98 -5.46 11.41 -11.28
C PHE A 98 -6.42 12.10 -10.32
N PHE A 99 -7.58 12.52 -10.83
CA PHE A 99 -8.63 13.14 -10.01
C PHE A 99 -9.09 12.21 -8.88
N ARG A 100 -9.37 10.93 -9.19
CA ARG A 100 -9.78 9.90 -8.23
C ARG A 100 -8.72 9.50 -7.23
N LEU A 101 -7.45 9.59 -7.63
CA LEU A 101 -6.33 9.38 -6.72
C LEU A 101 -6.26 10.49 -5.66
N LEU A 102 -6.51 11.74 -6.04
CA LEU A 102 -6.37 12.89 -5.14
C LEU A 102 -7.60 13.10 -4.25
N LYS A 103 -8.80 13.21 -4.83
CA LYS A 103 -10.03 13.65 -4.14
C LYS A 103 -10.33 12.82 -2.89
N GLN A 104 -11.01 13.37 -1.88
CA GLN A 104 -11.52 12.56 -0.76
C GLN A 104 -12.56 11.51 -1.19
N PRO A 105 -12.83 10.47 -0.38
CA PRO A 105 -13.96 9.58 -0.65
C PRO A 105 -15.25 10.40 -0.69
N ASP A 106 -16.17 10.01 -1.55
CA ASP A 106 -17.51 10.62 -1.66
C ASP A 106 -17.55 12.13 -2.01
N THR A 107 -16.41 12.74 -2.35
CA THR A 107 -16.36 14.11 -2.90
C THR A 107 -16.23 14.09 -4.42
N ASP A 108 -16.74 15.15 -5.05
CA ASP A 108 -16.67 15.42 -6.49
C ASP A 108 -15.74 16.59 -6.82
N HIS A 109 -14.83 16.91 -5.91
CA HIS A 109 -13.82 17.95 -6.07
C HIS A 109 -12.54 17.58 -5.32
N ILE A 110 -11.43 18.24 -5.69
CA ILE A 110 -10.15 18.16 -5.00
C ILE A 110 -10.00 19.37 -4.09
N GLY A 111 -9.81 19.13 -2.80
CA GLY A 111 -9.45 20.15 -1.82
C GLY A 111 -7.95 20.45 -1.83
N ARG A 112 -7.55 21.57 -1.23
CA ARG A 112 -6.12 21.91 -1.07
C ARG A 112 -5.38 20.84 -0.25
N ASP A 113 -6.02 20.34 0.79
CA ASP A 113 -5.41 19.38 1.71
C ASP A 113 -5.15 18.01 1.06
N ASP A 114 -5.89 17.69 -0.01
CA ASP A 114 -5.74 16.44 -0.77
C ASP A 114 -4.37 16.31 -1.44
N PHE A 115 -3.72 17.43 -1.73
CA PHE A 115 -2.37 17.44 -2.30
C PHE A 115 -1.27 17.22 -1.23
N LEU A 116 -1.54 17.46 0.05
CA LEU A 116 -0.51 17.48 1.07
C LEU A 116 0.28 16.17 1.20
N PRO A 117 -0.34 14.97 1.16
CA PRO A 117 0.42 13.71 1.22
C PRO A 117 1.45 13.60 0.08
N TYR A 118 1.06 14.02 -1.12
CA TYR A 118 1.90 13.93 -2.32
C TYR A 118 3.03 14.96 -2.32
N ILE A 119 2.73 16.19 -1.89
CA ILE A 119 3.75 17.24 -1.80
C ILE A 119 4.77 16.94 -0.69
N LYS A 120 4.34 16.33 0.42
CA LYS A 120 5.26 15.89 1.49
C LYS A 120 6.25 14.84 0.97
N GLU A 121 5.78 13.83 0.24
CA GLU A 121 6.65 12.82 -0.36
C GLU A 121 7.61 13.42 -1.38
N LEU A 122 7.11 14.34 -2.22
CA LEU A 122 7.97 15.08 -3.14
C LEU A 122 9.08 15.86 -2.40
N LEU A 123 8.76 16.50 -1.28
CA LEU A 123 9.74 17.25 -0.48
C LEU A 123 10.76 16.35 0.23
N ASN A 124 10.36 15.13 0.58
CA ASN A 124 11.23 14.15 1.24
C ASN A 124 12.21 13.50 0.26
N ASP A 125 11.76 13.16 -0.95
CA ASP A 125 12.54 12.34 -1.90
C ASP A 125 13.33 13.16 -2.93
N HIS A 126 13.02 14.45 -3.09
CA HIS A 126 13.61 15.24 -4.18
C HIS A 126 14.97 15.84 -3.77
N PRO A 127 16.10 15.43 -4.39
CA PRO A 127 17.44 15.88 -4.00
C PRO A 127 17.63 17.40 -4.15
N GLY A 128 16.96 18.00 -5.13
CA GLY A 128 16.96 19.45 -5.30
C GLY A 128 16.19 20.23 -4.22
N LEU A 129 15.46 19.56 -3.32
CA LEU A 129 14.71 20.15 -2.21
C LEU A 129 15.30 19.76 -0.84
N GLU A 130 16.38 18.98 -0.80
CA GLU A 130 17.03 18.52 0.43
C GLU A 130 17.43 19.68 1.34
N PHE A 131 17.76 20.85 0.79
CA PHE A 131 18.06 22.05 1.56
C PHE A 131 16.91 22.53 2.46
N LEU A 132 15.65 22.17 2.14
CA LEU A 132 14.47 22.49 2.96
C LEU A 132 14.32 21.54 4.15
N SER A 133 14.97 20.36 4.13
CA SER A 133 14.79 19.31 5.15
C SER A 133 15.23 19.73 6.55
N ASN A 134 16.17 20.66 6.67
CA ASN A 134 16.72 21.10 7.95
C ASN A 134 15.73 21.91 8.81
N HIS A 135 14.58 22.33 8.27
CA HIS A 135 13.59 23.14 8.97
C HIS A 135 12.16 22.75 8.60
N ALA A 136 11.47 22.04 9.51
CA ALA A 136 10.09 21.60 9.32
C ALA A 136 9.12 22.74 8.94
N GLU A 137 9.28 23.92 9.53
CA GLU A 137 8.44 25.09 9.21
C GLU A 137 8.58 25.56 7.75
N PHE A 138 9.77 25.44 7.15
CA PHE A 138 9.98 25.83 5.77
C PHE A 138 9.38 24.81 4.80
N GLN A 139 9.45 23.51 5.12
CA GLN A 139 8.76 22.50 4.32
C GLN A 139 7.24 22.69 4.31
N GLU A 140 6.64 22.98 5.46
CA GLU A 140 5.20 23.21 5.56
C GLU A 140 4.77 24.44 4.74
N LYS A 141 5.46 25.57 4.92
CA LYS A 141 5.20 26.80 4.13
C LYS A 141 5.41 26.57 2.63
N TYR A 142 6.43 25.81 2.25
CA TYR A 142 6.68 25.47 0.86
C TYR A 142 5.54 24.62 0.29
N ALA A 143 5.10 23.59 1.01
CA ALA A 143 3.99 22.75 0.60
C ALA A 143 2.70 23.57 0.38
N VAL A 144 2.35 24.44 1.34
CA VAL A 144 1.20 25.35 1.21
C VAL A 144 1.35 26.26 -0.01
N THR A 145 2.55 26.76 -0.28
CA THR A 145 2.82 27.62 -1.45
C THR A 145 2.65 26.86 -2.76
N VAL A 146 3.16 25.62 -2.85
CA VAL A 146 2.99 24.76 -4.04
C VAL A 146 1.52 24.48 -4.29
N VAL A 147 0.78 24.06 -3.25
CA VAL A 147 -0.67 23.82 -3.37
C VAL A 147 -1.42 25.08 -3.77
N THR A 148 -1.08 26.24 -3.20
CA THR A 148 -1.69 27.51 -3.58
C THR A 148 -1.49 27.82 -5.07
N ARG A 149 -0.30 27.54 -5.61
CA ARG A 149 0.00 27.73 -7.04
C ARG A 149 -0.68 26.73 -7.96
N ILE A 150 -0.99 25.52 -7.48
CA ILE A 150 -1.75 24.52 -8.24
C ILE A 150 -3.20 24.99 -8.45
N PHE A 151 -3.78 25.66 -7.46
CA PHE A 151 -5.17 26.15 -7.50
C PHE A 151 -5.34 27.55 -8.12
N TYR A 152 -4.25 28.23 -8.47
CA TYR A 152 -4.29 29.56 -9.08
C TYR A 152 -4.33 29.46 -10.60
#